data_AF-A0A7C3G3D0-F1
#
_entry.id   AF-A0A7C3G3D0-F1
#
_cell.length_a   1.000
_cell.length_b   1.000
_cell.length_c   1.000
_cell.angle_alpha   90.00
_cell.angle_beta   90.00
_cell.angle_gamma   90.00
#
_symmetry.space_group_name_H-M   'P 1'
#
loop_
_entity.id
_entity.type
_entity.pdbx_description
1 polymer ?
#
loop_
_entity_poly.entity_id
_entity_poly.type
_entity_poly.pdbx_seq_one_letter_code
_entity_poly.pdbx_strand_id
1 'polypeptide(L)'
;MKKYILGILAICLFTGNLLAQPKGDVHPKLKAQKIAYITSRLDLTPEEAAIFWPIYNQYEKDRKAIKQKYRPKNKKRIPNMSDQELEQFIATSFQQEQEQLDLKKAFFNKMKKKFPIQKIALLLRAEKQFKMEVLKKWKNKRKKGLKH
;
A
#
# COMPACT_ATOMS: atom_id res chain seq x y z
N MET A 1 -52.57 13.45 -4.21
CA MET A 1 -51.09 13.48 -4.27
C MET A 1 -50.47 13.02 -2.93
N LYS A 2 -50.86 11.86 -2.40
CA LYS A 2 -50.37 11.32 -1.10
C LYS A 2 -49.69 9.94 -1.23
N LYS A 3 -49.59 9.40 -2.46
CA LYS A 3 -49.02 8.06 -2.73
C LYS A 3 -47.52 8.08 -3.06
N TYR A 4 -46.92 9.25 -3.24
CA TYR A 4 -45.47 9.39 -3.52
C TYR A 4 -44.63 9.66 -2.26
N ILE A 5 -45.26 9.95 -1.11
CA ILE A 5 -44.54 10.19 0.15
C ILE A 5 -44.03 8.87 0.76
N LEU A 6 -44.72 7.75 0.49
CA LEU A 6 -44.30 6.41 0.95
C LEU A 6 -43.14 5.80 0.14
N GLY A 7 -42.87 6.30 -1.07
CA GLY A 7 -41.78 5.77 -1.91
C GLY A 7 -40.39 6.34 -1.59
N ILE A 8 -40.33 7.51 -0.93
CA ILE A 8 -39.06 8.20 -0.64
C ILE A 8 -38.44 7.72 0.67
N LEU A 9 -39.23 7.13 1.58
CA LEU A 9 -38.72 6.63 2.87
C LEU A 9 -37.99 5.27 2.77
N ALA A 10 -38.18 4.52 1.68
CA ALA A 10 -37.57 3.20 1.48
C ALA A 10 -36.12 3.25 0.98
N ILE A 11 -35.64 4.40 0.48
CA ILE A 11 -34.27 4.56 -0.04
C ILE A 11 -33.26 4.85 1.08
N CYS A 12 -33.72 5.24 2.27
CA CYS A 12 -32.84 5.60 3.40
C CYS A 12 -32.35 4.40 4.24
N LEU A 13 -32.87 3.18 4.03
CA LEU A 13 -32.53 2.01 4.86
C LEU A 13 -31.38 1.14 4.30
N PHE A 14 -30.81 1.48 3.14
CA PHE A 14 -29.68 0.72 2.55
C PHE A 14 -28.29 1.32 2.81
N THR A 15 -28.18 2.40 3.58
CA THR A 15 -26.90 3.08 3.87
C THR A 15 -26.20 2.57 5.15
N GLY A 16 -26.79 1.62 5.88
CA GLY A 16 -26.32 1.17 7.20
C GLY A 16 -25.14 0.18 7.23
N ASN A 17 -24.64 -0.33 6.09
CA ASN A 17 -23.58 -1.36 6.08
C ASN A 17 -22.27 -0.93 5.41
N LEU A 18 -22.03 0.37 5.21
CA LEU A 18 -20.74 0.86 4.75
C LEU A 18 -19.83 1.23 5.93
N LEU A 19 -19.10 0.19 6.35
CA LEU A 19 -17.76 0.25 6.95
C LEU A 19 -17.72 0.72 8.42
N ALA A 20 -17.81 -0.26 9.32
CA ALA A 20 -17.03 -0.24 10.55
C ALA A 20 -15.56 0.03 10.20
N GLN A 21 -15.10 1.28 10.35
CA GLN A 21 -13.69 1.62 10.17
C GLN A 21 -12.97 1.44 11.51
N PRO A 22 -12.02 0.49 11.62
CA PRO A 22 -11.19 0.38 12.80
C PRO A 22 -10.38 1.67 12.95
N LYS A 23 -10.52 2.33 14.10
CA LYS A 23 -9.73 3.49 14.49
C LYS A 23 -8.24 3.09 14.50
N GLY A 24 -7.49 3.49 13.47
CA GLY A 24 -6.05 3.20 13.36
C GLY A 24 -5.39 3.48 12.01
N ASP A 25 -6.16 3.73 10.94
CA ASP A 25 -5.59 3.85 9.60
C ASP A 25 -5.17 5.29 9.26
N VAL A 26 -3.89 5.60 9.46
CA VAL A 26 -3.19 6.79 8.91
C VAL A 26 -3.06 6.70 7.37
N HIS A 27 -3.64 5.67 6.74
CA HIS A 27 -3.35 5.23 5.37
C HIS A 27 -4.38 5.48 4.25
N PRO A 28 -5.67 5.85 4.46
CA PRO A 28 -6.63 5.98 3.36
C PRO A 28 -6.23 7.09 2.39
N LYS A 29 -5.85 8.26 2.91
CA LYS A 29 -5.37 9.40 2.11
C LYS A 29 -4.10 9.05 1.33
N LEU A 30 -3.17 8.32 1.95
CA LEU A 30 -1.92 7.92 1.29
C LEU A 30 -2.18 6.87 0.19
N LYS A 31 -3.12 5.94 0.42
CA LYS A 31 -3.53 4.94 -0.57
C LYS A 31 -4.19 5.60 -1.77
N ALA A 32 -5.11 6.55 -1.54
CA ALA A 32 -5.73 7.32 -2.62
C ALA A 32 -4.70 8.12 -3.43
N GLN A 33 -3.76 8.79 -2.75
CA GLN A 33 -2.65 9.49 -3.41
C GLN A 33 -1.78 8.54 -4.24
N LYS A 34 -1.49 7.34 -3.74
CA LYS A 34 -0.73 6.34 -4.47
C LYS A 34 -1.45 5.87 -5.72
N ILE A 35 -2.75 5.61 -5.60
CA ILE A 35 -3.60 5.20 -6.74
C ILE A 35 -3.56 6.28 -7.82
N ALA A 36 -3.86 7.53 -7.47
CA ALA A 36 -3.82 8.66 -8.40
C ALA A 36 -2.41 8.86 -9.03
N TYR A 37 -1.36 8.70 -8.23
CA TYR A 37 0.03 8.82 -8.72
C TYR A 37 0.38 7.72 -9.74
N ILE A 38 -0.07 6.48 -9.52
CA ILE A 38 0.18 5.38 -10.45
C ILE A 38 -0.65 5.58 -11.72
N THR A 39 -1.95 5.84 -11.60
CA THR A 39 -2.83 6.04 -12.77
C THR A 39 -2.30 7.14 -13.69
N SER A 40 -1.85 8.27 -13.14
CA SER A 40 -1.32 9.39 -13.94
C SER A 40 0.02 9.13 -14.62
N ARG A 41 0.73 8.05 -14.28
CA ARG A 41 2.06 7.72 -14.83
C ARG A 41 2.07 6.54 -15.79
N LEU A 42 1.10 5.63 -15.66
CA LEU A 42 1.03 4.42 -16.47
C LEU A 42 0.16 4.58 -17.71
N ASP A 43 -0.70 5.59 -17.75
CA ASP A 43 -1.66 5.85 -18.84
C ASP A 43 -2.42 4.56 -19.22
N LEU A 44 -3.12 4.02 -18.22
CA LEU A 44 -3.90 2.79 -18.37
C LEU A 44 -5.24 3.10 -19.02
N THR A 45 -5.60 2.36 -20.06
CA THR A 45 -6.98 2.38 -20.57
C THR A 45 -7.95 1.80 -19.53
N PRO A 46 -9.27 2.04 -19.63
CA PRO A 46 -10.23 1.43 -18.72
C PRO A 46 -10.14 -0.10 -18.66
N GLU A 47 -9.92 -0.76 -19.80
CA GLU A 47 -9.79 -2.22 -19.93
C GLU A 47 -8.50 -2.71 -19.26
N GLU A 48 -7.40 -2.01 -19.50
CA GLU A 48 -6.12 -2.29 -18.84
C GLU A 48 -6.20 -2.08 -17.33
N ALA A 49 -6.86 -1.02 -16.87
CA ALA A 49 -7.03 -0.72 -15.46
C ALA A 49 -7.85 -1.82 -14.75
N ALA A 50 -8.90 -2.33 -15.39
CA ALA A 50 -9.71 -3.42 -14.86
C ALA A 50 -8.89 -4.71 -14.60
N ILE A 51 -7.87 -4.97 -15.42
CA ILE A 51 -6.94 -6.10 -15.26
C ILE A 51 -5.81 -5.76 -14.26
N PHE A 52 -5.31 -4.52 -14.31
CA PHE A 52 -4.17 -4.05 -13.53
C PHE A 52 -4.46 -4.06 -12.03
N TRP A 53 -5.56 -3.42 -11.62
CA TRP A 53 -5.84 -3.15 -10.21
C TRP A 53 -5.97 -4.41 -9.35
N PRO A 54 -6.66 -5.48 -9.78
CA PRO A 54 -6.71 -6.73 -9.02
C PRO A 54 -5.31 -7.32 -8.75
N ILE A 55 -4.45 -7.37 -9.77
CA ILE A 55 -3.08 -7.91 -9.64
C ILE A 55 -2.25 -7.04 -8.71
N TYR A 56 -2.32 -5.72 -8.89
CA TYR A 56 -1.58 -4.75 -8.10
C TYR A 56 -2.01 -4.71 -6.63
N ASN A 57 -3.32 -4.75 -6.38
CA ASN A 57 -3.88 -4.75 -5.03
C ASN A 57 -3.49 -6.02 -4.26
N GLN A 58 -3.47 -7.17 -4.94
CA GLN A 58 -3.01 -8.41 -4.34
C GLN A 58 -1.52 -8.32 -3.97
N TYR A 59 -0.67 -7.83 -4.89
CA TYR A 59 0.74 -7.60 -4.60
C TYR A 59 0.96 -6.67 -3.40
N GLU A 60 0.22 -5.56 -3.29
CA GLU A 60 0.32 -4.65 -2.14
C GLU A 60 -0.18 -5.28 -0.84
N LYS A 61 -1.22 -6.12 -0.90
CA LYS A 61 -1.71 -6.89 0.26
C LYS A 61 -0.63 -7.85 0.76
N ASP A 62 -0.03 -8.63 -0.14
CA ASP A 62 1.01 -9.60 0.19
C ASP A 62 2.26 -8.90 0.73
N ARG A 63 2.63 -7.78 0.12
CA ARG A 63 3.74 -6.94 0.59
C ARG A 63 3.49 -6.38 1.99
N LYS A 64 2.25 -5.97 2.29
CA LYS A 64 1.85 -5.54 3.64
C LYS A 64 1.91 -6.70 4.63
N ALA A 65 1.49 -7.90 4.24
CA ALA A 65 1.55 -9.09 5.06
C ALA A 65 2.99 -9.46 5.42
N ILE A 66 3.92 -9.47 4.46
CA ILE A 66 5.36 -9.68 4.72
C ILE A 66 5.87 -8.63 5.70
N LYS A 67 5.58 -7.34 5.47
CA LYS A 67 6.00 -6.28 6.40
C LYS A 67 5.46 -6.48 7.82
N GLN A 68 4.23 -6.95 7.96
CA GLN A 68 3.62 -7.21 9.26
C GLN A 68 4.21 -8.47 9.93
N LYS A 69 4.49 -9.52 9.15
CA LYS A 69 5.15 -10.76 9.60
C LYS A 69 6.51 -10.48 10.25
N TYR A 70 7.32 -9.63 9.61
CA TYR A 70 8.66 -9.27 10.08
C TYR A 70 8.71 -8.02 10.97
N ARG A 71 7.56 -7.53 11.43
CA ARG A 71 7.54 -6.38 12.32
C ARG A 71 8.19 -6.80 13.66
N PRO A 72 9.25 -6.10 14.13
CA PRO A 72 9.92 -6.48 15.36
C PRO A 72 8.92 -6.41 16.53
N LYS A 73 8.77 -7.53 17.25
CA LYS A 73 7.91 -7.62 18.44
C LYS A 73 8.55 -6.88 19.61
N ASN A 74 9.87 -6.96 19.72
CA ASN A 74 10.66 -6.27 20.74
C ASN A 74 11.23 -4.98 20.15
N LYS A 75 10.98 -3.85 20.83
CA LYS A 75 11.54 -2.53 20.47
C LYS A 75 12.92 -2.28 21.08
N LYS A 76 13.63 -3.34 21.48
CA LYS A 76 14.98 -3.23 22.06
C LYS A 76 15.86 -2.49 21.05
N ARG A 77 16.66 -1.53 21.52
CA ARG A 77 17.61 -0.82 20.66
C ARG A 77 18.80 -1.74 20.39
N ILE A 78 19.38 -1.65 19.20
CA ILE A 78 20.57 -2.43 18.80
C ILE A 78 21.67 -2.44 19.87
N PRO A 79 22.08 -1.31 20.49
CA PRO A 79 23.13 -1.30 21.51
C PRO A 79 22.81 -2.10 22.77
N ASN A 80 21.55 -2.47 22.99
CA ASN A 80 21.12 -3.20 24.16
C ASN A 80 20.88 -4.69 23.84
N MET A 81 21.05 -5.13 22.60
CA MET A 81 20.85 -6.53 22.19
C MET A 81 22.08 -7.38 22.54
N SER A 82 21.87 -8.64 22.91
CA SER A 82 22.97 -9.62 22.97
C SER A 82 23.43 -10.03 21.58
N ASP A 83 24.60 -10.65 21.47
CA ASP A 83 25.13 -11.14 20.19
C ASP A 83 24.16 -12.10 19.48
N GLN A 84 23.53 -13.00 20.24
CA GLN A 84 22.52 -13.92 19.71
C GLN A 84 21.27 -13.19 19.20
N GLU A 85 20.81 -12.14 19.91
CA GLU A 85 19.69 -11.31 19.44
C GLU A 85 20.06 -10.53 18.16
N LEU A 86 21.29 -10.06 18.05
CA LEU A 86 21.81 -9.36 16.86
C LEU A 86 21.90 -10.30 15.65
N GLU A 87 22.44 -11.51 15.84
CA GLU A 87 22.52 -12.52 14.80
C GLU A 87 21.13 -12.87 14.28
N GLN A 88 20.17 -13.12 15.18
CA GLN A 88 18.80 -13.41 14.80
C GLN A 88 18.14 -12.21 14.10
N PHE A 89 18.40 -10.98 14.55
CA PHE A 89 17.90 -9.77 13.90
C PHE A 89 18.41 -9.64 12.46
N ILE A 90 19.70 -9.86 12.24
CA ILE A 90 20.33 -9.82 10.91
C ILE A 90 19.78 -10.94 10.02
N ALA A 91 19.75 -12.18 10.50
CA ALA A 91 19.22 -13.32 9.74
C ALA A 91 17.74 -13.11 9.34
N THR A 92 16.93 -12.58 10.27
CA THR A 92 15.53 -12.24 10.00
C THR A 92 15.39 -11.16 8.93
N SER A 93 16.31 -10.20 8.90
CA SER A 93 16.32 -9.15 7.87
C SER A 93 16.57 -9.72 6.47
N PHE A 94 17.50 -10.68 6.33
CA PHE A 94 17.77 -11.34 5.05
C PHE A 94 16.57 -12.16 4.57
N GLN A 95 15.92 -12.90 5.47
CA GLN A 95 14.69 -13.62 5.14
C GLN A 95 13.59 -12.67 4.65
N GLN A 96 13.41 -11.53 5.32
CA GLN A 96 12.45 -10.52 4.91
C GLN A 96 12.76 -9.96 3.51
N GLU A 97 14.04 -9.72 3.20
CA GLU A 97 14.48 -9.23 1.89
C GLU A 97 14.24 -10.26 0.78
N GLN A 98 14.55 -11.52 1.06
CA GLN A 98 14.31 -12.65 0.16
C GLN A 98 12.82 -12.78 -0.18
N GLU A 99 11.93 -12.83 0.82
CA GLU A 99 10.48 -12.93 0.58
C GLU A 99 9.94 -11.72 -0.21
N GLN A 100 10.46 -10.51 0.05
CA GLN A 100 10.08 -9.34 -0.73
C GLN A 100 10.56 -9.42 -2.18
N LEU A 101 11.76 -9.93 -2.42
CA LEU A 101 12.30 -10.10 -3.76
C LEU A 101 11.50 -11.15 -4.55
N ASP A 102 11.16 -12.26 -3.92
CA ASP A 102 10.38 -13.33 -4.55
C ASP A 102 8.96 -12.85 -4.88
N LEU A 103 8.32 -12.09 -3.98
CA LEU A 103 7.04 -11.46 -4.25
C LEU A 103 7.13 -10.50 -5.45
N LYS A 104 8.20 -9.68 -5.55
CA LYS A 104 8.41 -8.77 -6.69
C LYS A 104 8.59 -9.54 -7.99
N LYS A 105 9.38 -10.62 -8.00
CA LYS A 105 9.57 -11.48 -9.17
C LYS A 105 8.26 -12.11 -9.61
N ALA A 106 7.46 -12.63 -8.67
CA ALA A 106 6.15 -13.21 -8.94
C ALA A 106 5.19 -12.17 -9.53
N PHE A 107 5.15 -10.96 -8.96
CA PHE A 107 4.36 -9.85 -9.49
C PHE A 107 4.79 -9.48 -10.92
N PHE A 108 6.08 -9.30 -11.16
CA PHE A 108 6.63 -9.04 -12.50
C PHE A 108 6.22 -10.11 -13.51
N ASN A 109 6.35 -11.39 -13.15
CA ASN A 109 5.99 -12.51 -14.00
C ASN A 109 4.48 -12.58 -14.31
N LYS A 110 3.62 -12.14 -13.39
CA LYS A 110 2.17 -12.01 -13.64
C LYS A 110 1.87 -10.84 -14.57
N MET A 111 2.49 -9.69 -14.32
CA MET A 111 2.27 -8.46 -15.10
C MET A 111 2.75 -8.58 -16.55
N LYS A 112 3.94 -9.15 -16.78
CA LYS A 112 4.53 -9.27 -18.13
C LYS A 112 3.70 -10.13 -19.10
N LYS A 113 2.78 -10.95 -18.59
CA LYS A 113 1.85 -11.75 -19.40
C LYS A 113 0.66 -10.93 -19.93
N LYS A 114 0.41 -9.75 -19.36
CA LYS A 114 -0.79 -8.93 -19.62
C LYS A 114 -0.47 -7.50 -20.04
N PHE A 115 0.74 -7.00 -19.75
CA PHE A 115 1.13 -5.62 -19.99
C PHE A 115 2.48 -5.52 -20.73
N PRO A 116 2.66 -4.48 -21.56
CA PRO A 116 3.95 -4.19 -22.18
C PRO A 116 5.05 -3.96 -21.15
N ILE A 117 6.27 -4.41 -21.46
CA ILE A 117 7.42 -4.30 -20.56
C ILE A 117 7.72 -2.85 -20.16
N GLN A 118 7.48 -1.90 -21.07
CA GLN A 118 7.65 -0.46 -20.82
C GLN A 118 6.72 0.06 -19.72
N LYS A 119 5.44 -0.33 -19.72
CA LYS A 119 4.47 0.06 -18.68
C LYS A 119 4.87 -0.51 -17.31
N ILE A 120 5.42 -1.73 -17.29
CA ILE A 120 5.91 -2.36 -16.07
C ILE A 120 7.15 -1.63 -15.53
N ALA A 121 8.08 -1.22 -16.39
CA ALA A 121 9.23 -0.42 -16.00
C ALA A 121 8.81 0.96 -15.45
N LEU A 122 7.84 1.61 -16.09
CA LEU A 122 7.25 2.86 -15.62
C LEU A 122 6.59 2.70 -14.26
N LEU A 123 5.87 1.60 -14.01
CA LEU A 123 5.31 1.29 -12.70
C LEU A 123 6.38 1.23 -11.62
N LEU A 124 7.44 0.45 -11.83
CA LEU A 124 8.50 0.29 -10.83
C LEU A 124 9.17 1.64 -10.53
N ARG A 125 9.37 2.48 -11.55
CA ARG A 125 9.87 3.85 -11.39
C ARG A 125 8.89 4.71 -10.60
N ALA A 126 7.60 4.67 -10.93
CA ALA A 126 6.56 5.44 -10.27
C ALA A 126 6.45 5.07 -8.77
N GLU A 127 6.52 3.78 -8.42
CA GLU A 127 6.51 3.34 -7.02
C GLU A 127 7.70 3.88 -6.22
N LYS A 128 8.91 3.82 -6.81
CA LYS A 128 10.12 4.33 -6.18
C LYS A 128 10.02 5.85 -5.94
N GLN A 129 9.57 6.60 -6.95
CA GLN A 129 9.38 8.05 -6.85
C GLN A 129 8.33 8.41 -5.80
N PHE A 130 7.16 7.76 -5.83
CA PHE A 130 6.11 7.99 -4.83
C PHE A 130 6.62 7.77 -3.41
N LYS A 131 7.36 6.68 -3.17
CA LYS A 131 7.97 6.41 -1.85
C LYS A 131 8.91 7.54 -1.43
N MET A 132 9.74 8.05 -2.34
CA MET A 132 10.66 9.16 -2.06
C MET A 132 9.90 10.45 -1.74
N GLU A 133 8.86 10.77 -2.50
CA GLU A 133 8.03 11.95 -2.27
C GLU A 133 7.30 11.91 -0.93
N VAL A 134 6.71 10.77 -0.59
CA VAL A 134 6.06 10.57 0.72
C VAL A 134 7.06 10.78 1.85
N LEU A 135 8.25 10.19 1.75
CA LEU A 135 9.32 10.37 2.74
C LEU A 135 9.76 11.83 2.85
N LYS A 136 9.89 12.56 1.73
CA LYS A 136 10.23 13.98 1.71
C LYS A 136 9.16 14.82 2.41
N LYS A 137 7.87 14.57 2.12
CA LYS A 137 6.73 15.25 2.76
C LYS A 137 6.71 15.01 4.28
N TRP A 138 6.95 13.78 4.71
CA TRP A 138 7.02 13.43 6.14
C TRP A 138 8.17 14.14 6.85
N LYS A 139 9.38 14.13 6.26
CA LYS A 139 10.55 14.85 6.81
C LYS A 139 10.29 16.35 6.94
N ASN A 140 9.67 16.97 5.94
CA ASN A 140 9.37 18.42 5.95
C ASN A 140 8.31 18.81 7.00
N LYS A 141 7.26 17.99 7.18
CA LYS A 141 6.27 18.22 8.25
C LYS A 141 6.92 18.16 9.64
N ARG A 142 7.79 17.17 9.89
CA ARG A 142 8.54 17.06 11.15
C ARG A 142 9.41 18.29 11.42
N LYS A 143 10.09 18.83 10.40
CA LYS A 143 10.92 20.04 10.54
C LYS A 143 10.09 21.30 10.85
N LYS A 144 8.89 21.43 10.31
CA LYS A 144 8.00 22.59 10.58
C LYS A 144 7.36 22.53 11.97
N GLY A 145 6.99 21.35 12.46
CA GLY A 145 6.44 21.17 13.81
C GLY A 145 7.45 21.30 14.97
N LEU A 146 8.75 21.35 14.67
CA LEU A 146 9.82 21.61 15.66
C LEU A 146 10.23 23.09 15.73
N LYS A 147 9.60 23.97 14.93
CA LYS A 147 9.87 25.41 14.88
C LYS A 147 8.75 26.27 15.50
N HIS A 148 7.81 25.61 16.16
CA HIS A 148 6.74 26.20 16.97
C HIS A 148 6.82 25.56 18.35
#